data_AF-M5RNH6-F1
#
_entry.id   AF-M5RNH6-F1
#
_cell.length_a   1.000
_cell.length_b   1.000
_cell.length_c   1.000
_cell.angle_alpha   90.00
_cell.angle_beta   90.00
_cell.angle_gamma   90.00
#
_symmetry.space_group_name_H-M   'P 1'
#
loop_
_entity.id
_entity.type
_entity.pdbx_description
1 polymer ?
#
loop_
_entity_poly.entity_id
_entity_poly.type
_entity_poly.pdbx_seq_one_letter_code
_entity_poly.pdbx_strand_id
1 'polypeptide(L)' 'MTARDAGDRIVLVCAIDNLTKGASGAAIQNMNVMFGLPQTAGL' A
#
# COMPACT_ATOMS: atom_id res chain seq x y z
N MET A 1 2.27 -3.27 7.85
CA MET A 1 1.36 -4.39 8.19
C MET A 1 2.02 -5.18 9.30
N THR A 2 1.26 -5.59 10.31
CA THR A 2 1.74 -6.48 11.39
C THR A 2 0.86 -7.71 11.45
N ALA A 3 1.47 -8.85 11.77
CA ALA A 3 0.79 -10.10 12.06
C ALA A 3 1.03 -10.44 13.53
N ARG A 4 -0.01 -10.84 14.25
CA ARG A 4 0.09 -11.32 15.62
C ARG A 4 -0.58 -12.67 15.74
N ASP A 5 0.10 -13.59 16.39
CA ASP A 5 -0.49 -14.86 16.83
C ASP A 5 -1.49 -14.59 17.97
N ALA A 6 -2.65 -15.23 17.91
CA ALA A 6 -3.70 -15.17 18.92
C ALA A 6 -4.26 -16.57 19.18
N GLY A 7 -3.37 -17.53 19.49
CA GLY A 7 -3.73 -18.94 19.66
C GLY A 7 -4.01 -19.59 18.31
N ASP A 8 -5.21 -20.15 18.13
CA ASP A 8 -5.60 -20.80 16.86
C ASP A 8 -5.93 -19.81 15.72
N ARG A 9 -5.64 -18.52 15.90
CA ARG A 9 -5.94 -17.46 14.94
C ARG A 9 -4.72 -16.57 14.72
N ILE A 10 -4.60 -16.06 13.51
CA ILE A 10 -3.67 -14.97 13.18
C ILE A 10 -4.47 -13.70 12.95
N VAL A 11 -4.06 -12.61 13.61
CA VAL A 11 -4.64 -11.28 13.42
C VAL A 11 -3.69 -10.43 12.60
N LEU A 12 -4.18 -9.96 11.45
CA LEU A 12 -3.46 -9.03 10.56
C LEU A 12 -3.98 -7.61 10.78
N VAL A 13 -3.07 -6.67 10.99
CA VAL A 13 -3.39 -5.24 11.10
C VAL A 13 -2.60 -4.44 10.08
N CYS A 14 -3.31 -3.59 9.35
CA CYS A 14 -2.77 -2.65 8.39
C CYS A 14 -3.40 -1.28 8.62
N ALA A 15 -2.59 -0.23 8.54
CA ALA A 15 -3.04 1.15 8.49
C ALA A 15 -2.47 1.78 7.23
N ILE A 16 -3.34 2.40 6.44
CA ILE A 16 -2.97 3.17 5.25
C ILE A 16 -3.79 4.46 5.24
N ASP A 17 -3.25 5.49 4.60
CA ASP A 17 -4.06 6.63 4.17
C ASP A 17 -5.01 6.17 3.05
N ASN A 18 -6.31 6.39 3.23
CA ASN A 18 -7.35 5.90 2.32
C ASN A 18 -7.39 6.67 0.99
N LEU A 19 -6.91 7.91 0.93
CA LEU A 19 -6.89 8.70 -0.29
C LEU A 19 -5.52 8.66 -0.99
N THR A 20 -4.42 8.52 -0.24
CA THR A 20 -3.11 8.29 -0.85
C THR A 20 -2.96 6.82 -1.26
N LYS A 21 -2.59 5.92 -0.35
CA LYS A 21 -2.29 4.53 -0.72
C LYS A 21 -3.57 3.75 -1.05
N GLY A 22 -4.72 4.15 -0.51
CA GLY A 22 -6.03 3.57 -0.83
C GLY A 22 -6.66 4.07 -2.13
N ALA A 23 -6.16 5.18 -2.72
CA ALA A 23 -6.70 5.72 -3.97
C ALA A 23 -5.63 6.36 -4.88
N SER A 24 -5.46 7.69 -4.85
CA SER A 24 -4.70 8.45 -5.85
C SER A 24 -3.21 8.09 -5.85
N GLY A 25 -2.62 7.88 -4.68
CA GLY A 25 -1.23 7.46 -4.56
C GLY A 25 -0.97 6.09 -5.20
N ALA A 26 -1.89 5.13 -5.06
CA ALA A 26 -1.79 3.86 -5.77
C ALA A 26 -1.93 4.03 -7.30
N ALA A 27 -2.82 4.92 -7.75
CA ALA A 27 -2.94 5.25 -9.17
C ALA A 27 -1.65 5.84 -9.75
N ILE A 28 -0.99 6.74 -9.03
CA ILE A 28 0.30 7.32 -9.44
C ILE A 28 1.41 6.26 -9.44
N GLN A 29 1.48 5.36 -8.45
CA GLN A 29 2.46 4.26 -8.48
C GLN A 29 2.30 3.39 -9.73
N ASN A 30 1.05 3.06 -10.09
CA ASN A 30 0.76 2.24 -11.27
C ASN A 30 1.08 2.99 -12.57
N MET A 31 0.72 4.28 -12.65
CA MET A 31 1.08 5.16 -13.76
C MET A 31 2.60 5.22 -13.94
N ASN A 32 3.36 5.43 -12.86
CA ASN A 32 4.81 5.50 -12.92
C ASN A 32 5.40 4.22 -13.52
N VAL A 33 4.94 3.05 -13.08
CA VAL A 33 5.36 1.75 -13.65
C VAL A 33 5.00 1.66 -15.13
N MET A 34 3.77 2.05 -15.53
CA MET A 34 3.30 1.97 -16.91
C MET A 34 4.12 2.85 -17.88
N PHE A 35 4.65 3.97 -17.39
CA PHE A 35 5.47 4.90 -18.17
C PHE A 35 6.99 4.75 -17.94
N GLY A 36 7.43 3.70 -17.22
CA GLY A 36 8.85 3.45 -16.97
C GLY A 36 9.51 4.48 -16.04
N LEU A 37 8.74 5.21 -15.25
CA LEU A 37 9.21 6.14 -14.24
C LEU A 37 9.51 5.40 -12.93
N PRO A 38 10.37 5.96 -12.03
CA PRO A 38 10.53 5.41 -10.69
C PRO A 38 9.19 5.33 -9.96
N GLN A 39 8.84 4.15 -9.40
CA GLN A 39 7.53 3.93 -8.79
C GLN A 39 7.20 4.94 -7.67
N THR A 40 8.22 5.43 -6.97
CA THR A 40 8.10 6.42 -5.88
C THR A 40 8.12 7.87 -6.34
N ALA A 41 8.17 8.15 -7.65
CA ALA A 41 8.15 9.53 -8.14
C ALA A 41 6.81 10.21 -7.79
N GLY A 42 6.87 11.30 -7.03
CA GLY A 42 5.70 12.08 -6.61
C GLY A 42 4.92 11.51 -5.41
N LEU A 43 5.52 10.65 -4.59
CA LEU A 43 4.88 9.95 -3.45
C LEU A 43 5.75 9.91 -2.20
#